data_AF-A0A7V8WSG9-F1
#
_entry.id   AF-A0A7V8WSG9-F1
#
_cell.length_a   1.000
_cell.length_b   1.000
_cell.length_c   1.000
_cell.angle_alpha   90.00
_cell.angle_beta   90.00
_cell.angle_gamma   90.00
#
_symmetry.space_group_name_H-M   'P 1'
#
loop_
_entity.id
_entity.type
_entity.pdbx_description
1 polymer ?
#
loop_
_entity_poly.entity_id
_entity_poly.type
_entity_poly.pdbx_seq_one_letter_code
_entity_poly.pdbx_strand_id
1 'polypeptide(L)'
;MEHRYRIEVFWYEPDQCWIADVPDLRFCSAHGESPEEALAEVQIAKKLWLQDAQETGESLPRPSPSPVMIALTEAGELRRTRSPAGIA
;
A
#
# COMPACT_ATOMS: atom_id res chain seq x y z
N MET A 1 -8.67 10.36 -12.46
CA MET A 1 -7.23 10.42 -12.06
C MET A 1 -6.84 9.04 -11.56
N GLU A 2 -5.67 8.52 -11.96
CA GLU A 2 -5.21 7.24 -11.42
C GLU A 2 -4.57 7.46 -10.04
N HIS A 3 -5.24 7.05 -8.98
CA HIS A 3 -4.67 7.01 -7.64
C HIS A 3 -4.04 5.63 -7.41
N ARG A 4 -2.70 5.62 -7.34
CA ARG A 4 -1.91 4.41 -7.12
C ARG A 4 -1.72 4.20 -5.62
N TYR A 5 -2.60 3.41 -5.04
CA TYR A 5 -2.48 2.92 -3.67
C TYR A 5 -1.71 1.60 -3.64
N ARG A 6 -0.92 1.40 -2.59
CA ARG A 6 -0.25 0.13 -2.30
C ARG A 6 -1.29 -0.92 -1.93
N ILE A 7 -1.12 -2.13 -2.43
CA ILE A 7 -1.90 -3.30 -2.07
C ILE A 7 -0.94 -4.30 -1.43
N GLU A 8 -1.31 -4.85 -0.28
CA GLU A 8 -0.56 -5.89 0.42
C GLU A 8 -1.35 -7.19 0.34
N VAL A 9 -0.72 -8.26 -0.17
CA VAL A 9 -1.35 -9.58 -0.30
C VAL A 9 -0.61 -10.56 0.60
N PHE A 10 -1.33 -11.22 1.50
CA PHE A 10 -0.75 -12.12 2.51
C PHE A 10 -1.72 -13.24 2.91
N TRP A 11 -1.18 -14.35 3.40
CA TRP A 11 -1.98 -15.43 3.98
C TRP A 11 -2.47 -15.05 5.38
N TYR A 12 -3.74 -15.32 5.67
CA TYR A 12 -4.36 -15.08 6.97
C TYR A 12 -4.80 -16.39 7.60
N GLU A 13 -3.99 -16.84 8.56
CA GLU A 13 -4.16 -18.15 9.20
C GLU A 13 -5.53 -18.36 9.87
N PRO A 14 -6.13 -17.38 10.59
CA PRO A 14 -7.40 -17.62 11.29
C PRO A 14 -8.55 -18.02 10.37
N ASP A 15 -8.62 -17.46 9.16
CA ASP A 15 -9.70 -17.75 8.19
C ASP A 15 -9.23 -18.65 7.04
N GLN A 16 -7.97 -19.12 7.09
CA GLN A 16 -7.35 -19.97 6.06
C GLN A 16 -7.56 -19.41 4.64
N CYS A 17 -7.31 -18.12 4.45
CA CYS A 17 -7.53 -17.43 3.19
C CYS A 17 -6.41 -16.45 2.87
N TRP A 18 -6.35 -16.02 1.61
CA TRP A 18 -5.54 -14.87 1.22
C TRP A 18 -6.31 -13.60 1.49
N ILE A 19 -5.63 -12.61 2.07
CA ILE A 19 -6.13 -11.25 2.26
C ILE A 19 -5.35 -10.33 1.34
N ALA A 20 -6.06 -9.43 0.66
CA ALA A 20 -5.49 -8.29 -0.01
C ALA A 20 -6.01 -7.01 0.65
N ASP A 21 -5.11 -6.18 1.17
CA ASP A 21 -5.41 -4.96 1.92
C ASP A 21 -4.87 -3.71 1.22
N VAL A 22 -5.58 -2.59 1.33
CA VAL A 22 -5.15 -1.27 0.85
C VAL A 22 -4.98 -0.35 2.06
N PRO A 23 -3.78 -0.27 2.68
CA PRO A 23 -3.62 0.36 4.00
C PRO A 23 -4.04 1.82 4.08
N ASP A 24 -3.92 2.56 2.98
CA ASP A 24 -4.27 3.98 2.89
C ASP A 24 -5.78 4.23 2.66
N LEU A 25 -6.54 3.19 2.31
CA LEU A 25 -7.98 3.26 2.10
C LEU A 25 -8.69 2.50 3.23
N ARG A 26 -9.25 3.25 4.18
CA ARG A 26 -9.88 2.66 5.37
C ARG A 26 -10.96 1.66 4.96
N PHE A 27 -10.89 0.46 5.53
CA PHE A 27 -11.82 -0.65 5.29
C PHE A 27 -11.81 -1.20 3.85
N CYS A 28 -10.77 -0.92 3.08
CA CYS A 28 -10.61 -1.46 1.73
C CYS A 28 -9.71 -2.70 1.76
N SER A 29 -10.33 -3.84 2.03
CA SER A 29 -9.67 -5.14 2.01
C SER A 29 -10.59 -6.17 1.34
N ALA A 30 -10.03 -7.24 0.82
CA ALA A 30 -10.77 -8.38 0.30
C ALA A 30 -10.06 -9.69 0.62
N HIS A 31 -10.76 -10.81 0.49
CA HIS A 31 -10.22 -12.14 0.67
C HIS A 31 -10.40 -13.00 -0.57
N GLY A 32 -9.66 -14.11 -0.66
CA GLY A 32 -9.80 -15.12 -1.71
C GLY A 32 -9.13 -16.43 -1.34
N GLU A 33 -9.43 -17.50 -2.07
CA GLU A 33 -8.77 -18.81 -1.96
C GLU A 33 -7.34 -18.77 -2.55
N SER A 34 -7.04 -17.76 -3.37
CA SER A 34 -5.72 -17.52 -3.97
C SER A 34 -5.27 -16.06 -3.84
N PRO A 35 -3.95 -15.77 -3.93
CA PRO A 35 -3.46 -14.39 -3.99
C PRO A 35 -4.10 -13.58 -5.13
N GLU A 36 -4.29 -14.22 -6.29
CA GLU A 36 -4.86 -13.61 -7.48
C GLU A 36 -6.34 -13.24 -7.28
N GLU A 37 -7.11 -14.12 -6.64
CA GLU A 37 -8.51 -13.85 -6.32
C GLU A 37 -8.65 -12.71 -5.32
N ALA A 38 -7.90 -12.75 -4.20
CA ALA A 38 -7.91 -11.66 -3.23
C ALA A 38 -7.53 -10.32 -3.88
N LEU A 39 -6.53 -10.34 -4.77
CA LEU A 39 -6.13 -9.16 -5.54
C LEU A 39 -7.22 -8.69 -6.50
N ALA A 40 -7.93 -9.59 -7.18
CA ALA A 40 -9.03 -9.22 -8.07
C ALA A 40 -10.16 -8.53 -7.29
N GLU A 41 -10.55 -9.10 -6.16
CA GLU A 41 -11.62 -8.58 -5.32
C GLU A 41 -11.26 -7.22 -4.68
N VAL A 42 -10.03 -7.06 -4.18
CA VAL A 42 -9.63 -5.76 -3.59
C VAL A 42 -9.57 -4.65 -4.63
N GLN A 43 -9.31 -4.97 -5.90
CA GLN A 43 -9.33 -3.98 -6.98
C GLN A 43 -10.76 -3.49 -7.27
N ILE A 44 -11.75 -4.38 -7.14
CA ILE A 44 -13.18 -4.01 -7.20
C ILE A 44 -13.53 -3.13 -6.00
N ALA A 45 -13.18 -3.55 -4.78
CA ALA A 45 -13.42 -2.79 -3.56
C ALA A 45 -12.79 -1.39 -3.61
N LYS A 46 -11.53 -1.29 -4.05
CA LYS A 46 -10.82 -0.02 -4.24
C LYS A 46 -11.54 0.90 -5.22
N LYS A 47 -12.01 0.36 -6.34
CA LYS A 47 -12.75 1.16 -7.34
C LYS A 47 -14.04 1.73 -6.73
N LEU A 48 -14.80 0.90 -6.00
CA LEU A 48 -16.03 1.32 -5.33
C LEU A 48 -15.75 2.36 -4.25
N TRP A 49 -14.72 2.15 -3.43
CA TRP A 49 -14.29 3.10 -2.41
C TRP A 49 -13.99 4.49 -3.00
N LEU A 50 -13.24 4.53 -4.10
CA LEU A 50 -12.88 5.79 -4.77
C LEU A 50 -14.07 6.47 -5.44
N GLN A 51 -15.05 5.69 -5.93
CA GLN A 51 -16.30 6.23 -6.46
C GLN A 51 -17.13 6.86 -5.34
N ASP A 52 -17.32 6.15 -4.23
CA ASP A 52 -18.07 6.63 -3.07
C ASP A 52 -17.46 7.91 -2.47
N ALA A 53 -16.13 7.96 -2.30
CA ALA A 53 -15.45 9.15 -1.82
C ALA A 53 -15.65 10.37 -2.75
N GLN A 54 -15.70 10.14 -4.08
CA GLN A 54 -15.99 11.21 -5.04
C GLN A 54 -17.44 11.68 -4.97
N GLU A 55 -18.39 10.75 -4.81
CA GLU A 55 -19.83 11.05 -4.75
C GLU A 55 -20.23 11.76 -3.44
N THR A 56 -19.58 11.41 -2.34
CA THR A 56 -19.82 11.99 -1.02
C THR A 56 -19.01 13.26 -0.75
N GLY A 57 -18.04 13.58 -1.62
CA GLY A 57 -17.14 14.71 -1.46
C GLY A 57 -16.08 14.51 -0.37
N GLU A 58 -15.82 13.25 0.01
CA GLU A 58 -14.75 12.92 0.94
C GLU A 58 -13.38 13.14 0.30
N SER A 59 -12.42 13.62 1.09
CA SER A 59 -11.08 13.87 0.60
C SER A 59 -10.32 12.56 0.37
N LEU A 60 -9.71 12.43 -0.80
CA LEU A 60 -8.92 11.25 -1.12
C LEU A 60 -7.63 11.24 -0.30
N PRO A 61 -7.33 10.15 0.44
CA PRO A 61 -6.12 10.06 1.24
C PRO A 61 -4.90 10.01 0.32
N ARG A 62 -3.80 10.63 0.76
CA ARG A 62 -2.52 10.57 0.05
C ARG A 62 -1.89 9.19 0.24
N PRO A 63 -1.44 8.50 -0.84
CA PRO A 63 -0.72 7.24 -0.71
C PRO A 63 0.54 7.39 0.15
N SER A 64 0.74 6.46 1.10
CA SER A 64 1.94 6.41 1.94
C SER A 64 3.07 5.63 1.25
N PRO A 65 4.34 5.98 1.51
CA PRO A 65 5.47 5.17 1.05
C PRO A 65 5.46 3.81 1.74
N SER A 66 5.85 2.76 1.01
CA SER A 66 6.00 1.43 1.64
C SER A 66 7.16 1.43 2.63
N PRO A 67 7.13 0.60 3.69
CA PRO A 67 8.24 0.42 4.61
C PRO A 67 9.57 0.10 3.91
N VAL A 68 9.52 -0.65 2.81
CA VAL A 68 10.70 -0.95 1.99
C VAL A 68 11.26 0.32 1.35
N MET A 69 10.41 1.19 0.80
CA MET A 69 10.85 2.47 0.23
C MET A 69 11.47 3.37 1.31
N ILE A 70 10.85 3.44 2.49
CA ILE A 70 11.38 4.21 3.63
C ILE A 70 12.78 3.69 3.99
N ALA A 71 12.92 2.38 4.22
CA ALA A 71 14.18 1.77 4.60
C ALA A 71 15.29 1.99 3.55
N LEU A 72 14.95 1.93 2.25
CA LEU A 72 15.90 2.20 1.17
C LEU A 72 16.35 3.67 1.14
N THR A 73 15.44 4.61 1.38
CA THR A 73 15.75 6.03 1.47
C THR A 73 16.70 6.30 2.63
N GLU A 74 16.38 5.80 3.83
CA GLU A 74 17.22 5.97 5.03
C GLU A 74 18.61 5.34 4.84
N ALA A 75 18.68 4.14 4.24
CA ALA A 75 19.95 3.49 3.93
C ALA A 75 20.79 4.30 2.92
N GLY A 76 20.14 4.97 1.97
CA GLY A 76 20.80 5.87 1.02
C GLY A 76 21.34 7.14 1.68
N GLU A 77 20.58 7.75 2.59
CA GLU A 77 20.99 8.93 3.36
C GLU A 77 22.16 8.63 4.30
N LEU A 78 22.15 7.45 4.95
CA LEU A 78 23.27 6.99 5.77
C LEU A 78 24.55 6.80 4.94
N ARG A 79 24.44 6.33 3.69
CA ARG A 79 25.59 6.22 2.77
C ARG A 79 26.13 7.59 2.35
N ARG A 80 25.27 8.59 2.17
CA ARG A 80 25.68 9.95 1.78
C ARG A 80 26.34 10.72 2.93
N THR A 81 25.83 10.58 4.14
CA THR A 81 26.38 11.23 5.36
C THR A 81 27.69 10.60 5.83
N ARG A 82 27.96 9.34 5.44
CA ARG A 82 29.25 8.66 5.66
C ARG A 82 30.27 8.91 4.53
N SER A 83 29.99 9.77 3.56
CA SER A 83 31.01 10.22 2.61
C SER A 83 32.08 11.00 3.38
N PRO A 84 33.36 10.60 3.35
CA PRO A 84 34.42 11.34 4.02
C PRO A 84 34.73 12.60 3.20
N ALA A 85 33.86 13.60 3.28
CA ALA A 85 34.25 14.98 3.00
C ALA A 85 35.06 15.47 4.22
N GLY A 86 36.32 15.04 4.31
CA GLY A 86 37.17 15.36 5.44
C GLY A 86 38.39 14.46 5.63
N ILE A 87 39.16 14.21 4.57
CA ILE A 87 40.61 13.96 4.70
C ILE A 87 41.34 14.56 3.49
N ALA A 88 42.17 15.56 3.81
CA ALA A 88 43.18 16.24 2.99
C ALA A 88 42.68 17.17 1.86
#